data_AF-A0A1M7EQ96-F1
#
_entry.id   AF-A0A1M7EQ96-F1
#
_cell.length_a   1.000
_cell.length_b   1.000
_cell.length_c   1.000
_cell.angle_alpha   90.00
_cell.angle_beta   90.00
_cell.angle_gamma   90.00
#
_symmetry.space_group_name_H-M   'P 1'
#
loop_
_entity.id
_entity.type
_entity.pdbx_description
1 polymer ?
#
loop_
_entity_poly.entity_id
_entity_poly.type
_entity_poly.pdbx_seq_one_letter_code
_entity_poly.pdbx_strand_id
1 'polypeptide(L)'
;MKKIIICFTVAVSSVVFAQTGINTETPKATLDVTAKKDILTLDGLLPPRLTRAELTEKGNTLYGAEQDGAIIYINDISGGDKQSQREYIESKGLYIFDADAANKEGRWMCLFCYGLA
;
A
#
# COMPACT_ATOMS: atom_id res chain seq x y z
N MET A 1 -47.64 35.10 -1.87
CA MET A 1 -47.49 33.75 -2.43
C MET A 1 -46.02 33.53 -2.73
N LYS A 2 -45.28 32.93 -1.80
CA LYS A 2 -43.79 32.96 -1.81
C LYS A 2 -43.22 31.75 -1.02
N LYS A 3 -43.74 30.53 -1.25
CA LYS A 3 -43.36 29.33 -0.45
C LYS A 3 -43.50 27.99 -1.22
N ILE A 4 -43.19 27.93 -2.51
CA ILE A 4 -43.17 26.64 -3.26
C ILE A 4 -41.91 26.53 -4.14
N ILE A 5 -40.74 26.88 -3.61
CA ILE A 5 -39.45 26.57 -4.27
C ILE A 5 -38.44 26.09 -3.21
N ILE A 6 -38.85 25.17 -2.35
CA ILE A 6 -37.95 24.47 -1.42
C ILE A 6 -38.42 23.01 -1.35
N CYS A 7 -38.20 22.23 -2.40
CA CYS A 7 -38.35 20.77 -2.31
C CYS A 7 -37.68 19.95 -3.42
N PHE A 8 -37.13 20.56 -4.48
CA PHE A 8 -36.63 19.78 -5.63
C PHE A 8 -35.11 19.64 -5.73
N THR A 9 -34.36 19.87 -4.63
CA THR A 9 -32.88 19.87 -4.66
C THR A 9 -32.21 18.70 -3.95
N VAL A 10 -32.94 17.64 -3.56
CA VAL A 10 -32.33 16.49 -2.88
C VAL A 10 -32.82 15.17 -3.49
N ALA A 11 -32.31 14.80 -4.67
CA ALA A 11 -32.50 13.44 -5.20
C ALA A 11 -31.44 13.03 -6.23
N VAL A 12 -30.17 13.41 -6.03
CA VAL A 12 -29.05 12.75 -6.70
C VAL A 12 -28.10 12.26 -5.62
N SER A 13 -28.51 11.20 -4.92
CA SER A 13 -27.54 10.36 -4.21
C SER A 13 -26.67 9.70 -5.28
N SER A 14 -25.46 10.21 -5.48
CA SER A 14 -24.46 9.52 -6.28
C SER A 14 -24.27 8.13 -5.67
N VAL A 15 -24.47 7.10 -6.49
CA VAL A 15 -24.04 5.74 -6.15
C VAL A 15 -22.51 5.76 -6.11
N VAL A 16 -21.97 5.95 -4.92
CA VAL A 16 -20.52 5.86 -4.69
C VAL A 16 -20.16 4.38 -4.69
N PHE A 17 -19.54 3.92 -5.77
CA PHE A 17 -18.89 2.63 -5.80
C PHE A 17 -17.61 2.72 -4.95
N ALA A 18 -17.47 1.84 -3.97
CA ALA A 18 -16.26 1.77 -3.14
C ALA A 18 -15.07 1.09 -3.86
N GLN A 19 -15.30 0.50 -5.04
CA GLN A 19 -14.28 -0.17 -5.85
C GLN A 19 -13.61 0.82 -6.80
N THR A 20 -12.29 0.67 -6.94
CA THR A 20 -11.47 1.45 -7.88
C THR A 20 -10.96 0.54 -8.99
N GLY A 21 -11.34 0.82 -10.23
CA GLY A 21 -10.80 0.19 -11.43
C GLY A 21 -9.69 1.01 -12.06
N ILE A 22 -8.56 0.38 -12.39
CA ILE A 22 -7.53 0.96 -13.26
C ILE A 22 -7.53 0.15 -14.56
N ASN A 23 -7.88 0.81 -15.66
CA ASN A 23 -7.98 0.20 -16.98
C ASN A 23 -9.03 -0.94 -17.07
N THR A 24 -10.07 -0.88 -16.24
CA THR A 24 -11.29 -1.70 -16.30
C THR A 24 -12.49 -0.90 -15.84
N GLU A 25 -13.61 -0.96 -16.57
CA GLU A 25 -14.86 -0.28 -16.21
C GLU A 25 -15.74 -1.11 -15.28
N THR A 26 -15.43 -2.40 -15.10
CA THR A 26 -16.19 -3.33 -14.26
C THR A 26 -15.26 -4.05 -13.27
N PRO A 27 -14.78 -3.34 -12.23
CA PRO A 27 -13.91 -3.92 -11.21
C PRO A 27 -14.54 -5.14 -10.54
N LYS A 28 -13.73 -6.17 -10.27
CA LYS A 28 -14.15 -7.39 -9.55
C LYS A 28 -13.60 -7.47 -8.14
N ALA A 29 -12.83 -6.47 -7.72
CA ALA A 29 -12.25 -6.33 -6.39
C ALA A 29 -12.25 -4.86 -5.96
N THR A 30 -11.91 -4.57 -4.70
CA THR A 30 -11.82 -3.20 -4.18
C THR A 30 -10.81 -2.34 -4.96
N LEU A 31 -9.70 -2.93 -5.40
CA LEU A 31 -8.79 -2.38 -6.39
C LEU A 31 -8.58 -3.43 -7.48
N ASP A 32 -9.02 -3.13 -8.70
CA ASP A 32 -8.86 -4.02 -9.86
C ASP A 32 -8.02 -3.31 -10.92
N VAL A 33 -6.87 -3.88 -11.25
CA VAL A 33 -5.92 -3.33 -12.24
C VAL A 33 -5.81 -4.31 -13.38
N THR A 34 -6.29 -3.93 -14.56
CA THR A 34 -6.22 -4.76 -15.77
C THR A 34 -5.13 -4.27 -16.71
N ALA A 35 -4.32 -5.20 -17.25
CA ALA A 35 -3.28 -4.89 -18.22
C ALA A 35 -3.85 -4.28 -19.51
N LYS A 36 -3.17 -3.28 -20.09
CA LYS A 36 -3.63 -2.62 -21.33
C LYS A 36 -3.38 -3.47 -22.59
N LYS A 37 -2.50 -4.48 -22.51
CA LYS A 37 -2.16 -5.44 -23.58
C LYS A 37 -1.66 -4.80 -24.89
N ASP A 38 -1.20 -3.56 -24.84
CA ASP A 38 -0.55 -2.86 -25.93
C ASP A 38 0.98 -2.98 -25.79
N ILE A 39 1.71 -3.12 -26.91
CA ILE A 39 3.14 -3.44 -26.93
C ILE A 39 4.00 -2.35 -26.27
N LEU A 40 3.56 -1.09 -26.32
CA LEU A 40 4.30 0.04 -25.77
C LEU A 40 3.92 0.36 -24.32
N THR A 41 2.95 -0.36 -23.74
CA THR A 41 2.51 -0.12 -22.37
C THR A 41 3.26 -1.03 -21.41
N LEU A 42 3.92 -0.42 -20.41
CA LEU A 42 4.58 -1.14 -19.33
C LEU A 42 3.58 -1.39 -18.20
N ASP A 43 2.99 -2.59 -18.15
CA ASP A 43 2.06 -2.99 -17.09
C ASP A 43 2.82 -3.37 -15.80
N GLY A 44 2.34 -2.90 -14.65
CA GLY A 44 2.91 -3.28 -13.35
C GLY A 44 2.32 -2.48 -12.18
N LEU A 45 2.48 -3.01 -10.96
CA LEU A 45 2.14 -2.30 -9.73
C LEU A 45 3.43 -1.93 -9.00
N LEU A 46 3.66 -0.63 -8.83
CA LEU A 46 4.80 -0.11 -8.07
C LEU A 46 4.33 0.22 -6.65
N PRO A 47 4.66 -0.61 -5.64
CA PRO A 47 4.41 -0.23 -4.26
C PRO A 47 5.32 0.95 -3.88
N PRO A 48 5.05 1.64 -2.75
CA PRO A 48 5.97 2.63 -2.19
C PRO A 48 7.38 2.04 -2.07
N ARG A 49 8.36 2.76 -2.60
CA ARG A 49 9.78 2.36 -2.55
C ARG A 49 10.48 3.15 -1.48
N LEU A 50 11.23 2.47 -0.64
CA LEU A 50 11.96 3.06 0.46
C LEU A 50 13.34 2.41 0.57
N THR A 51 14.32 3.17 1.03
CA THR A 51 15.58 2.63 1.54
C THR A 51 15.39 2.20 2.99
N ARG A 52 16.26 1.32 3.50
CA ARG A 52 16.29 1.01 4.93
C ARG A 52 16.59 2.27 5.77
N ALA A 53 17.40 3.19 5.26
CA ALA A 53 17.69 4.46 5.92
C ALA A 53 16.44 5.33 6.10
N GLU A 54 15.61 5.48 5.06
CA GLU A 54 14.34 6.22 5.15
C GLU A 54 13.37 5.55 6.14
N LEU A 55 13.36 4.21 6.22
CA LEU A 55 12.60 3.51 7.25
C LEU A 55 13.17 3.72 8.66
N THR A 56 14.48 3.87 8.81
CA THR A 56 15.10 4.21 10.10
C THR A 56 14.67 5.62 10.53
N GLU A 57 14.62 6.58 9.63
CA GLU A 57 14.16 7.95 9.91
C GLU A 57 12.69 7.99 10.34
N LYS A 58 11.85 7.07 9.84
CA LYS A 58 10.46 6.89 10.31
C LYS A 58 10.35 6.31 11.73
N GLY A 59 11.44 5.81 12.31
CA GLY A 59 11.47 5.27 13.67
C GLY A 59 10.75 3.93 13.81
N ASN A 60 10.27 3.62 15.02
CA ASN A 60 9.75 2.29 15.39
C ASN A 60 8.26 2.30 15.80
N THR A 61 7.56 3.42 15.62
CA THR A 61 6.22 3.62 16.20
C THR A 61 5.17 4.03 15.18
N LEU A 62 5.56 4.43 13.96
CA LEU A 62 4.61 4.91 12.95
C LEU A 62 3.85 3.79 12.23
N TYR A 63 4.47 2.62 12.08
CA TYR A 63 3.79 1.43 11.59
C TYR A 63 3.31 0.61 12.78
N GLY A 64 2.03 0.25 12.79
CA GLY A 64 1.42 -0.55 13.84
C GLY A 64 0.24 -1.35 13.31
N ALA A 65 -0.72 -1.71 14.16
CA ALA A 65 -1.87 -2.54 13.80
C ALA A 65 -2.66 -2.03 12.58
N GLU A 66 -2.80 -0.72 12.43
CA GLU A 66 -3.52 -0.09 11.29
C GLU A 66 -2.77 -0.20 9.95
N GLN A 67 -1.50 -0.60 9.97
CA GLN A 67 -0.66 -0.81 8.79
C GLN A 67 -0.31 -2.29 8.61
N ASP A 68 -0.93 -3.19 9.36
CA ASP A 68 -0.77 -4.62 9.15
C ASP A 68 -1.15 -4.99 7.71
N GLY A 69 -0.27 -5.72 7.03
CA GLY A 69 -0.40 -6.02 5.61
C GLY A 69 0.05 -4.93 4.64
N ALA A 70 0.61 -3.81 5.12
CA ALA A 70 1.20 -2.80 4.24
C ALA A 70 2.36 -3.39 3.43
N ILE A 71 2.39 -3.11 2.12
CA ILE A 71 3.42 -3.62 1.20
C ILE A 71 4.33 -2.47 0.75
N ILE A 72 5.63 -2.69 0.84
CA ILE A 72 6.65 -1.77 0.33
C ILE A 72 7.72 -2.53 -0.43
N TYR A 73 8.48 -1.81 -1.25
CA TYR A 73 9.69 -2.33 -1.86
C TYR A 73 10.93 -1.64 -1.29
N ILE A 74 11.84 -2.43 -0.72
CA ILE A 74 13.15 -1.93 -0.27
C ILE A 74 14.11 -1.94 -1.45
N ASN A 75 14.55 -0.76 -1.87
CA ASN A 75 15.45 -0.61 -3.03
C ASN A 75 16.94 -0.51 -2.67
N ASP A 76 17.26 -0.11 -1.44
CA ASP A 76 18.63 -0.03 -0.92
C ASP A 76 18.68 -0.33 0.59
N ILE A 77 19.74 -1.03 0.99
CA ILE A 77 20.05 -1.43 2.37
C ILE A 77 21.45 -0.99 2.81
N SER A 78 22.15 -0.19 1.99
CA SER A 78 23.50 0.30 2.28
C SER A 78 23.55 1.18 3.55
N GLY A 79 22.43 1.83 3.87
CA GLY A 79 22.25 2.67 5.06
C GLY A 79 21.18 2.18 6.04
N GLY A 80 20.94 2.97 7.08
CA GLY A 80 19.96 2.66 8.13
C GLY A 80 20.37 1.52 9.06
N ASP A 81 19.58 1.34 10.11
CA ASP A 81 19.74 0.26 11.09
C ASP A 81 18.80 -0.93 10.83
N LYS A 82 19.01 -1.98 11.61
CA LYS A 82 18.14 -3.16 11.66
C LYS A 82 17.48 -3.30 13.04
N GLN A 83 17.10 -2.19 13.66
CA GLN A 83 16.48 -2.25 14.98
C GLN A 83 14.97 -2.44 14.83
N SER A 84 14.38 -3.24 15.74
CA SER A 84 12.93 -3.40 15.88
C SER A 84 12.26 -3.74 14.54
N GLN A 85 11.40 -2.87 14.02
CA GLN A 85 10.61 -3.11 12.81
C GLN A 85 11.44 -3.48 11.57
N ARG A 86 12.71 -3.08 11.51
CA ARG A 86 13.64 -3.33 10.38
C ARG A 86 14.55 -4.54 10.57
N GLU A 87 14.40 -5.29 11.67
CA GLU A 87 15.27 -6.40 12.06
C GLU A 87 15.53 -7.39 10.92
N TYR A 88 14.50 -7.71 10.13
CA TYR A 88 14.57 -8.69 9.04
C TYR A 88 14.79 -8.08 7.64
N ILE A 89 15.18 -6.81 7.54
CA ILE A 89 15.52 -6.17 6.25
C ILE A 89 17.01 -6.42 5.95
N GLU A 90 17.29 -7.60 5.40
CA GLU A 90 18.64 -8.09 5.07
C GLU A 90 19.06 -7.81 3.62
N SER A 91 18.10 -7.49 2.75
CA SER A 91 18.34 -7.30 1.33
C SER A 91 17.27 -6.43 0.68
N LYS A 92 17.53 -5.97 -0.55
CA LYS A 92 16.49 -5.37 -1.38
C LYS A 92 15.39 -6.41 -1.69
N GLY A 93 14.14 -5.97 -1.79
CA GLY A 93 13.03 -6.89 -2.02
C GLY A 93 11.66 -6.30 -1.72
N LEU A 94 10.63 -7.12 -1.91
CA LEU A 94 9.26 -6.83 -1.53
C LEU A 94 9.02 -7.27 -0.08
N TYR A 95 8.53 -6.36 0.74
CA TYR A 95 8.28 -6.59 2.16
C TYR A 95 6.81 -6.30 2.49
N ILE A 96 6.27 -7.07 3.43
CA ILE A 96 4.97 -6.85 4.06
C ILE A 96 5.18 -6.52 5.54
N PHE A 97 4.42 -5.57 6.08
CA PHE A 97 4.43 -5.31 7.51
C PHE A 97 3.54 -6.34 8.20
N ASP A 98 4.11 -7.10 9.13
CA ASP A 98 3.40 -7.98 10.06
C ASP A 98 3.38 -7.27 11.42
N ALA A 99 2.23 -6.79 11.86
CA ALA A 99 2.10 -6.04 13.11
C ALA A 99 2.13 -6.94 14.36
N ASP A 100 1.85 -8.25 14.24
CA ASP A 100 1.82 -9.19 15.35
C ASP A 100 3.20 -9.82 15.63
N ALA A 101 4.13 -9.70 14.69
CA ALA A 101 5.50 -10.18 14.84
C ALA A 101 6.20 -9.65 16.12
N ALA A 102 7.03 -10.53 16.71
CA ALA A 102 7.82 -10.24 17.91
C ALA A 102 7.01 -9.61 19.06
N ASN A 103 5.98 -10.31 19.54
CA ASN A 103 5.10 -9.85 20.62
C ASN A 103 4.35 -8.53 20.32
N LYS A 104 3.84 -8.37 19.09
CA LYS A 104 3.08 -7.19 18.64
C LYS A 104 3.90 -5.89 18.52
N GLU A 105 5.21 -6.01 18.32
CA GLU A 105 6.07 -4.87 18.05
C GLU A 105 6.18 -4.56 16.54
N GLY A 106 5.75 -5.51 15.71
CA GLY A 106 5.72 -5.39 14.26
C GLY A 106 7.08 -5.60 13.59
N ARG A 107 7.10 -6.24 12.43
CA ARG A 107 8.30 -6.48 11.63
C ARG A 107 8.01 -6.37 10.14
N TRP A 108 8.96 -5.80 9.40
CA TRP A 108 8.97 -5.90 7.94
C TRP A 108 9.45 -7.29 7.54
N MET A 109 8.52 -8.11 7.06
CA MET A 109 8.75 -9.48 6.64
C MET A 109 8.99 -9.54 5.14
N CYS A 110 10.06 -10.23 4.75
CA CYS A 110 10.37 -10.45 3.35
C CYS A 110 9.32 -11.35 2.68
N LEU A 111 8.66 -10.88 1.63
CA LEU A 111 7.86 -11.73 0.73
C LEU A 111 8.73 -12.30 -0.40
N PHE A 112 9.52 -11.43 -1.03
CA PHE A 112 10.43 -11.79 -2.11
C PHE A 112 11.65 -10.88 -2.07
N CYS A 113 12.78 -11.39 -1.58
CA CYS A 113 14.02 -10.62 -1.46
C CYS A 113 15.18 -11.33 -2.14
N TYR A 114 16.13 -10.53 -2.61
CA TYR A 114 17.25 -11.02 -3.39
C TYR A 114 18.43 -11.37 -2.49
N GLY A 115 19.03 -12.54 -2.67
CA GLY A 115 20.27 -12.92 -1.97
C GLY A 115 20.09 -13.56 -0.60
N LEU A 116 18.87 -13.96 -0.25
CA LEU A 116 18.63 -14.97 0.79
C LEU A 116 18.69 -16.34 0.12
N ALA A 117 19.83 -17.02 0.26
CA ALA A 117 20.00 -18.45 0.00
C ALA A 117 20.05 -19.19 1.33
#